data_AF-A0A7C2JTG6-F1
#
_entry.id   AF-A0A7C2JTG6-F1
#
_cell.length_a   1.000
_cell.length_b   1.000
_cell.length_c   1.000
_cell.angle_alpha   90.00
_cell.angle_beta   90.00
_cell.angle_gamma   90.00
#
_symmetry.space_group_name_H-M   'P 1'
#
loop_
_entity.id
_entity.type
_entity.pdbx_description
1 polymer ?
#
loop_
_entity_poly.entity_id
_entity_poly.type
_entity_poly.pdbx_seq_one_letter_code
_entity_poly.pdbx_strand_id
1 'polypeptide(L)'
;MDDERAIAAELRDGGNGLWSSVECDVKRDRIVVYARLVAHARTDLENALAESERVLNSVLGQRAKRNGWIAAVQWSERLCKTFVANDGAGLGDDPRCA
;
A
#
# COMPACT_ATOMS: atom_id res chain seq x y z
N MET A 1 -7.81 5.30 18.08
CA MET A 1 -6.37 4.96 18.13
C MET A 1 -6.14 3.46 17.92
N ASP A 2 -7.19 2.63 17.89
CA ASP A 2 -7.09 1.18 17.76
C ASP A 2 -7.02 0.70 16.30
N ASP A 3 -7.66 1.43 15.38
CA ASP A 3 -7.70 1.09 13.95
C ASP A 3 -6.31 1.14 13.29
N GLU A 4 -5.49 2.12 13.65
CA GLU A 4 -4.13 2.26 13.14
C GLU A 4 -3.30 1.01 13.50
N ARG A 5 -3.15 0.72 14.79
CA ARG A 5 -2.36 -0.45 15.22
C ARG A 5 -2.88 -1.76 14.66
N ALA A 6 -4.20 -1.90 14.50
CA ALA A 6 -4.79 -3.09 13.88
C ALA A 6 -4.40 -3.21 12.39
N ILE A 7 -4.53 -2.13 11.61
CA ILE A 7 -4.17 -2.11 10.18
C ILE A 7 -2.67 -2.40 9.99
N ALA A 8 -1.81 -1.76 10.78
CA ALA A 8 -0.37 -2.00 10.71
C ALA A 8 -0.01 -3.45 11.05
N ALA A 9 -0.70 -4.07 12.01
CA ALA A 9 -0.51 -5.48 12.36
C ALA A 9 -0.97 -6.41 11.25
N GLU A 10 -2.16 -6.19 10.67
CA GLU A 10 -2.68 -6.98 9.55
C GLU A 10 -1.78 -6.88 8.31
N LEU A 11 -1.28 -5.69 8.00
CA LEU A 11 -0.31 -5.50 6.93
C LEU A 11 0.98 -6.26 7.21
N ARG A 12 1.52 -6.15 8.42
CA ARG A 12 2.77 -6.82 8.76
C ARG A 12 2.63 -8.35 8.73
N ASP A 13 1.48 -8.88 9.13
CA ASP A 13 1.13 -10.30 9.04
C ASP A 13 0.99 -10.74 7.56
N GLY A 14 0.17 -10.03 6.78
CA GLY A 14 -0.08 -10.33 5.37
C GLY A 14 1.15 -10.13 4.46
N GLY A 15 2.06 -9.25 4.84
CA GLY A 15 3.32 -9.01 4.15
C GLY A 15 4.42 -10.00 4.52
N ASN A 16 4.25 -10.83 5.55
CA ASN A 16 5.16 -11.93 5.93
C ASN A 16 6.67 -11.59 5.87
N GLY A 17 7.06 -10.41 6.37
CA GLY A 17 8.48 -9.97 6.37
C GLY A 17 8.95 -9.20 5.11
N LEU A 18 8.05 -8.86 4.20
CA LEU A 18 8.32 -8.00 3.05
C LEU A 18 8.79 -6.59 3.46
N TRP A 19 8.21 -6.06 4.54
CA TRP A 19 8.52 -4.75 5.07
C TRP A 19 9.30 -4.84 6.38
N SER A 20 10.37 -4.05 6.48
CA SER A 20 11.13 -3.86 7.70
C SER A 20 10.34 -3.06 8.74
N SER A 21 9.55 -2.10 8.28
CA SER A 21 8.68 -1.27 9.12
C SER A 21 7.40 -0.93 8.36
N VAL A 22 6.28 -0.92 9.08
CA VAL A 22 4.99 -0.44 8.56
C VAL A 22 4.42 0.52 9.58
N GLU A 23 4.11 1.72 9.13
CA GLU A 23 3.44 2.76 9.88
C GLU A 23 2.14 3.10 9.16
N CYS A 24 1.11 3.40 9.93
CA CYS A 24 -0.17 3.81 9.40
C CYS A 24 -0.66 5.03 10.16
N ASP A 25 -1.26 5.94 9.44
CA ASP A 25 -1.85 7.16 9.95
C ASP A 25 -3.29 7.21 9.41
N VAL A 26 -4.26 7.09 10.32
CA VAL A 26 -5.68 7.14 9.96
C VAL A 26 -6.15 8.58 10.11
N LYS A 27 -6.32 9.27 8.98
CA LYS A 27 -6.96 10.58 8.94
C LYS A 27 -8.49 10.42 8.86
N ARG A 28 -9.23 11.48 9.21
CA ARG A 28 -10.71 11.51 9.16
C ARG A 28 -11.31 11.12 7.80
N ASP A 29 -10.59 11.37 6.70
CA ASP A 29 -11.06 11.19 5.32
C ASP A 29 -10.39 10.01 4.60
N ARG A 30 -9.19 9.60 5.04
CA ARG A 30 -8.38 8.60 4.34
C ARG A 30 -7.38 7.91 5.25
N ILE A 31 -6.95 6.72 4.84
CA ILE A 31 -5.91 5.96 5.52
C ILE A 31 -4.59 6.15 4.77
N VAL A 32 -3.53 6.55 5.47
CA VAL A 32 -2.20 6.69 4.88
C VAL A 32 -1.29 5.64 5.49
N VAL A 33 -0.60 4.87 4.66
CA VAL A 33 0.33 3.82 5.07
C VAL A 33 1.72 4.15 4.56
N TYR A 34 2.71 3.99 5.41
CA TYR A 34 4.13 4.10 5.09
C TYR A 34 4.77 2.75 5.34
N ALA A 35 5.16 2.07 4.27
CA ALA A 35 5.79 0.75 4.36
C ALA A 35 7.22 0.84 3.85
N ARG A 36 8.17 0.37 4.64
CA ARG A 36 9.59 0.33 4.28
C ARG A 36 9.98 -1.10 3.93
N LEU A 37 10.36 -1.36 2.69
CA LEU A 37 10.82 -2.65 2.21
C LEU A 37 12.11 -3.07 2.92
N VAL A 38 12.24 -4.38 3.19
CA VAL A 38 13.50 -4.96 3.65
C VAL A 38 14.51 -4.88 2.50
N ALA A 39 15.62 -4.18 2.72
CA ALA A 39 16.76 -4.19 1.81
C ALA A 39 17.57 -5.47 2.02
N HIS A 40 17.08 -6.60 1.49
CA HIS A 40 17.92 -7.78 1.31
C HIS A 40 18.49 -7.79 -0.10
N ALA A 41 19.79 -8.09 -0.22
CA ALA A 41 20.59 -8.02 -1.44
C ALA A 41 20.13 -8.96 -2.58
N ARG A 42 19.00 -9.65 -2.43
CA ARG A 42 18.39 -10.57 -3.40
C ARG A 42 16.91 -10.33 -3.66
N THR A 43 16.32 -9.29 -3.07
CA THR A 43 14.91 -9.02 -3.27
C THR A 43 14.74 -8.20 -4.55
N ASP A 44 14.19 -8.83 -5.59
CA ASP A 44 13.69 -8.13 -6.78
C ASP A 44 12.72 -7.04 -6.36
N LEU A 45 13.15 -5.77 -6.49
CA LEU A 45 12.38 -4.61 -6.04
C LEU A 45 10.99 -4.58 -6.68
N GLU A 46 10.91 -4.94 -7.96
CA GLU A 46 9.64 -4.98 -8.70
C GLU A 46 8.69 -6.05 -8.14
N ASN A 47 9.20 -7.24 -7.83
CA ASN A 47 8.40 -8.30 -7.20
C ASN A 47 7.92 -7.86 -5.81
N ALA A 48 8.81 -7.24 -5.02
CA ALA A 48 8.47 -6.76 -3.70
C ALA A 48 7.44 -5.62 -3.72
N LEU A 49 7.49 -4.76 -4.73
CA LEU A 49 6.48 -3.72 -4.95
C LEU A 49 5.13 -4.33 -5.39
N ALA A 50 5.14 -5.36 -6.24
CA ALA A 50 3.93 -6.05 -6.68
C ALA A 50 3.24 -6.81 -5.53
N GLU A 51 4.02 -7.52 -4.69
CA GLU A 51 3.50 -8.14 -3.47
C GLU A 51 3.00 -7.08 -2.48
N SER A 52 3.72 -5.96 -2.33
CA SER A 52 3.28 -4.86 -1.48
C SER A 52 1.91 -4.35 -1.93
N GLU A 53 1.74 -4.07 -3.22
CA GLU A 53 0.47 -3.63 -3.81
C GLU A 53 -0.65 -4.62 -3.52
N ARG A 54 -0.40 -5.93 -3.72
CA ARG A 54 -1.39 -6.99 -3.49
C ARG A 54 -1.85 -7.03 -2.04
N VAL A 55 -0.92 -6.99 -1.09
CA VAL A 55 -1.23 -7.03 0.35
C VAL A 55 -1.95 -5.74 0.78
N LEU A 56 -1.46 -4.58 0.35
CA LEU A 56 -2.07 -3.29 0.64
C LEU A 56 -3.50 -3.23 0.12
N ASN A 57 -3.75 -3.65 -1.12
CA ASN A 57 -5.09 -3.68 -1.70
C ASN A 57 -6.01 -4.67 -0.97
N SER A 58 -5.50 -5.83 -0.55
CA SER A 58 -6.27 -6.81 0.21
C SER A 58 -6.71 -6.27 1.59
N VAL A 59 -5.77 -5.72 2.37
CA VAL A 59 -6.04 -5.24 3.74
C VAL A 59 -6.76 -3.90 3.71
N LEU A 60 -6.22 -2.92 2.99
CA LEU A 60 -6.78 -1.56 2.93
C LEU A 60 -8.04 -1.50 2.08
N GLY A 61 -8.18 -2.33 1.05
CA GLY A 61 -9.42 -2.40 0.27
C GLY A 61 -10.62 -2.91 1.10
N GLN A 62 -10.38 -3.73 2.13
CA GLN A 62 -11.45 -4.14 3.05
C GLN A 62 -11.78 -3.05 4.08
N ARG A 63 -10.75 -2.37 4.62
CA ARG A 63 -10.88 -1.39 5.70
C ARG A 63 -11.30 0.00 5.22
N ALA A 64 -10.74 0.44 4.11
CA ALA A 64 -10.89 1.77 3.50
C ALA A 64 -11.81 1.71 2.27
N LYS A 65 -12.88 0.91 2.35
CA LYS A 65 -13.87 0.76 1.26
C LYS A 65 -14.70 2.02 1.02
N ARG A 66 -14.85 2.86 2.07
CA ARG A 66 -15.60 4.12 2.06
C ARG A 66 -14.72 5.38 2.08
N ASN A 67 -13.57 5.27 2.74
CA ASN A 67 -12.62 6.35 2.92
C ASN A 67 -11.38 5.92 2.16
N GLY A 68 -10.96 6.62 1.12
CA GLY A 68 -9.84 6.19 0.28
C GLY A 68 -8.57 5.90 1.08
N TRP A 69 -7.62 5.18 0.49
CA TRP A 69 -6.33 4.90 1.11
C TRP A 69 -5.17 5.28 0.21
N ILE A 70 -4.03 5.57 0.83
CA ILE A 70 -2.76 5.88 0.16
C ILE A 70 -1.70 5.07 0.87
N ALA A 71 -0.83 4.40 0.12
CA ALA A 71 0.30 3.68 0.67
C ALA A 71 1.59 4.09 -0.04
N ALA A 72 2.56 4.60 0.71
CA ALA A 72 3.88 4.95 0.25
C ALA A 72 4.85 3.83 0.60
N VAL A 73 5.40 3.17 -0.41
CA VAL A 73 6.41 2.13 -0.26
C VAL A 73 7.79 2.71 -0.53
N GLN A 74 8.65 2.62 0.49
CA GLN A 74 10.01 3.13 0.47
C GLN A 74 11.00 1.97 0.48
N TRP A 75 12.13 2.14 -0.19
CA TRP A 75 13.27 1.24 -0.11
C TRP A 75 14.52 2.04 0.28
N SER A 76 15.19 1.60 1.34
CA SER A 76 16.23 2.39 2.02
C SER A 76 15.72 3.81 2.37
N GLU A 77 16.24 4.83 1.69
CA GLU A 77 15.94 6.24 1.93
C GLU A 77 15.11 6.87 0.79
N ARG A 78 14.73 6.07 -0.22
CA ARG A 78 14.02 6.55 -1.39
C ARG A 78 12.59 6.04 -1.39
N LEU A 79 11.66 6.96 -1.68
CA LEU A 79 10.30 6.59 -2.03
C LEU A 79 10.34 5.87 -3.38
N CYS A 80 9.92 4.61 -3.40
CA CYS A 80 9.91 3.80 -4.61
C CYS A 80 8.61 3.97 -5.36
N LYS A 81 7.48 3.78 -4.67
CA LYS A 81 6.17 3.80 -5.29
C LYS A 81 5.09 4.20 -4.30
N THR A 82 4.10 4.94 -4.80
CA THR A 82 2.89 5.25 -4.07
C THR A 82 1.73 4.53 -4.71
N PHE A 83 0.97 3.80 -3.90
CA PHE A 83 -0.29 3.17 -4.26
C PHE A 83 -1.42 4.01 -3.69
N VAL A 84 -2.51 4.13 -4.43
CA VAL A 84 -3.72 4.79 -3.95
C VAL A 84 -4.86 3.81 -4.14
N ALA A 85 -5.90 3.92 -3.32
CA ALA A 85 -7.15 3.24 -3.56
C ALA A 85 -7.53 3.48 -5.01
N ASN A 86 -7.72 2.39 -5.75
CA ASN A 86 -8.32 2.48 -7.07
C ASN A 86 -9.75 2.94 -6.82
N ASP A 87 -9.97 4.26 -6.79
CA ASP A 87 -11.28 4.83 -7.01
C ASP A 87 -11.80 4.17 -8.29
N GLY A 88 -13.08 3.85 -8.37
CA GLY A 88 -13.68 3.13 -9.49
C GLY A 88 -13.56 3.84 -10.85
N ALA A 89 -12.63 4.77 -11.05
CA ALA A 89 -12.06 5.09 -12.34
C ALA A 89 -11.20 3.92 -12.82
N GLY A 90 -11.88 2.89 -13.30
CA GLY A 90 -11.51 2.40 -14.62
C GLY A 90 -11.33 3.65 -15.49
N LEU A 91 -10.08 4.01 -15.74
CA LEU A 91 -9.74 4.75 -16.94
C LEU A 91 -10.39 3.95 -18.05
N GLY A 92 -11.52 4.46 -18.52
CA GLY A 92 -11.98 4.18 -19.86
C GLY A 92 -10.77 4.40 -20.74
N ASP A 93 -10.16 3.30 -21.13
CA ASP A 93 -9.63 3.14 -22.47
C ASP A 93 -10.81 3.43 -23.40
N ASP A 94 -11.07 4.72 -23.62
CA ASP A 94 -11.94 5.22 -24.67
C ASP A 94 -10.96 5.71 -25.75
N PRO A 95 -10.49 4.83 -26.65
CA PRO A 95 -9.71 5.23 -27.81
C PRO A 95 -10.65 5.89 -28.83
N ARG A 96 -11.24 7.04 -28.48
CA ARG A 96 -11.85 7.94 -29.47
C ARG A 96 -10.89 9.06 -29.80
N CYS A 97 -9.77 8.63 -30.38
CA CYS A 97 -9.01 9.41 -31.34
C CYS A 97 -9.07 8.64 -32.67
N ALA A 98 -10.19 8.78 -33.40
CA ALA A 98 -10.33 8.57 -34.85
C ALA A 98 -11.73 8.98 -35.28
#